data_AF-A0A1F4BBN1-F1
#
_entry.id   AF-A0A1F4BBN1-F1
#
_cell.length_a   1.000
_cell.length_b   1.000
_cell.length_c   1.000
_cell.angle_alpha   90.00
_cell.angle_beta   90.00
_cell.angle_gamma   90.00
#
_symmetry.space_group_name_H-M   'P 1'
#
loop_
_entity.id
_entity.type
_entity.pdbx_description
1 polymer ?
#
loop_
_entity_poly.entity_id
_entity_poly.type
_entity_poly.pdbx_seq_one_letter_code
_entity_poly.pdbx_strand_id
1 'polypeptide(L)'
;MPDAPADLMKSKDAVGDWLATAHAQAGVNCSGCHKGGQDGAEAAGAASWVRRPDHKACATCHEPEAKGYLAGKHGMRLAEGLAPMTPARARQPMHARARATELGCTSCHGAHRFDTRKAAVEACVSCHRDGHTAAYERSPHYALWRKELAGELPAGSGVSCASCHLPRDEYRVPGLDAKRVVVQHNQNDNLRPNEKMIRPVCMSCHGLGYSIDALADAKLVRDNFAGKPAGHIKSLDMVAIRVKELEEKRRRKSAVATAK
;
A
#
# COMPACT_ATOMS: atom_id res chain seq x y z
N MET A 1 -1.12 31.60 -6.70
CA MET A 1 0.30 31.71 -7.10
C MET A 1 1.14 30.88 -6.15
N PRO A 2 2.14 30.11 -6.63
CA PRO A 2 3.07 29.39 -5.75
C PRO A 2 3.84 30.39 -4.86
N ASP A 3 4.10 30.02 -3.60
CA ASP A 3 4.72 30.89 -2.59
C ASP A 3 6.14 30.45 -2.18
N ALA A 4 6.81 29.66 -3.02
CA ALA A 4 8.21 29.31 -2.86
C ALA A 4 9.12 30.54 -3.10
N PRO A 5 10.32 30.58 -2.48
CA PRO A 5 11.35 31.57 -2.78
C PRO A 5 11.62 31.71 -4.29
N ALA A 6 11.82 32.94 -4.76
CA ALA A 6 11.93 33.24 -6.19
C ALA A 6 13.09 32.52 -6.90
N ASP A 7 14.17 32.23 -6.18
CA ASP A 7 15.30 31.43 -6.69
C ASP A 7 14.93 29.95 -6.90
N LEU A 8 14.01 29.41 -6.09
CA LEU A 8 13.52 28.03 -6.19
C LEU A 8 12.38 27.87 -7.21
N MET A 9 11.62 28.93 -7.46
CA MET A 9 10.58 28.96 -8.50
C MET A 9 11.13 28.84 -9.94
N LYS A 10 12.45 28.93 -10.13
CA LYS A 10 13.09 28.72 -11.44
C LYS A 10 13.00 27.27 -11.94
N SER A 11 12.72 26.31 -11.06
CA SER A 11 12.41 24.93 -11.44
C SER A 11 11.00 24.84 -12.04
N LYS A 12 10.89 25.04 -13.36
CA LYS A 12 9.60 24.96 -14.07
C LYS A 12 8.90 23.61 -13.89
N ASP A 13 9.67 22.54 -13.74
CA ASP A 13 9.15 21.18 -13.59
C ASP A 13 8.44 20.99 -12.24
N ALA A 14 8.99 21.52 -11.14
CA ALA A 14 8.39 21.38 -9.81
C ALA A 14 7.07 22.16 -9.68
N VAL A 15 7.01 23.39 -10.22
CA VAL A 15 5.80 24.20 -10.20
C VAL A 15 4.72 23.59 -11.11
N GLY A 16 5.10 23.14 -12.30
CA GLY A 16 4.19 22.47 -13.23
C GLY A 16 3.61 21.18 -12.64
N ASP A 17 4.46 20.35 -12.02
CA ASP A 17 4.01 19.14 -11.35
C ASP A 17 3.06 19.43 -10.20
N TRP A 18 3.40 20.39 -9.32
CA TRP A 18 2.56 20.78 -8.19
C TRP A 18 1.19 21.28 -8.65
N LEU A 19 1.13 22.15 -9.67
CA LEU A 19 -0.13 22.68 -10.22
C LEU A 19 -1.11 21.58 -10.67
N ALA A 20 -0.59 20.42 -11.06
CA ALA A 20 -1.39 19.28 -11.50
C ALA A 20 -1.86 18.36 -10.35
N THR A 21 -1.63 18.73 -9.09
CA THR A 21 -1.93 17.89 -7.92
C THR A 21 -3.23 18.26 -7.22
N ALA A 22 -3.80 17.29 -6.49
CA ALA A 22 -4.87 17.54 -5.53
C ALA A 22 -4.44 18.52 -4.41
N HIS A 23 -3.15 18.57 -4.06
CA HIS A 23 -2.63 19.53 -3.09
C HIS A 23 -2.82 20.97 -3.59
N ALA A 24 -2.45 21.27 -4.83
CA ALA A 24 -2.67 22.60 -5.41
C ALA A 24 -4.16 22.94 -5.51
N GLN A 25 -5.00 21.97 -5.91
CA GLN A 25 -6.45 22.14 -5.97
C GLN A 25 -7.07 22.42 -4.59
N ALA A 26 -6.53 21.80 -3.54
CA ALA A 26 -6.94 22.00 -2.16
C ALA A 26 -6.31 23.26 -1.51
N GLY A 27 -5.52 24.05 -2.26
CA GLY A 27 -4.90 25.27 -1.77
C GLY A 27 -3.63 25.05 -0.92
N VAL A 28 -3.10 23.83 -0.86
CA VAL A 28 -1.81 23.55 -0.20
C VAL A 28 -0.68 24.11 -1.07
N ASN A 29 -0.13 25.24 -0.62
CA ASN A 29 0.96 25.94 -1.30
C ASN A 29 2.33 25.34 -0.92
N CYS A 30 3.40 25.77 -1.59
CA CYS A 30 4.76 25.27 -1.39
C CYS A 30 5.19 25.38 0.08
N SER A 31 4.86 26.51 0.72
CA SER A 31 5.15 26.75 2.13
C SER A 31 4.44 25.78 3.09
N GLY A 32 3.32 25.19 2.69
CA GLY A 32 2.59 24.20 3.49
C GLY A 32 3.40 22.94 3.78
N CYS A 33 4.41 22.63 2.95
CA CYS A 33 5.34 21.53 3.20
C CYS A 33 6.75 22.01 3.54
N HIS A 34 7.18 23.15 3.00
CA HIS A 34 8.57 23.58 3.04
C HIS A 34 8.90 24.64 4.10
N LYS A 35 7.92 25.30 4.74
CA LYS A 35 8.21 26.12 5.93
C LYS A 35 8.37 25.19 7.12
N GLY A 36 9.55 25.21 7.73
CA GLY A 36 9.86 24.33 8.87
C GLY A 36 8.94 24.56 10.07
N GLY A 37 8.51 23.47 10.71
CA GLY A 37 8.11 23.41 12.11
C GLY A 37 8.69 22.12 12.68
N GLN A 38 9.26 22.04 13.88
CA GLN A 38 9.16 22.86 15.09
C GLN A 38 10.51 22.83 15.79
N ASP A 39 11.15 23.99 15.95
CA ASP A 39 12.15 24.31 17.00
C ASP A 39 12.22 25.84 17.08
N GLY A 40 11.11 26.48 17.48
CA GLY A 40 11.06 27.82 18.12
C GLY A 40 11.81 29.03 17.52
N ALA A 41 12.41 28.97 16.34
CA ALA A 41 13.15 30.08 15.77
C ALA A 41 12.29 30.78 14.70
N GLU A 42 11.72 31.92 15.09
CA GLU A 42 11.20 32.89 14.12
C GLU A 42 12.37 33.42 13.28
N ALA A 43 12.57 32.81 12.11
CA ALA A 43 13.40 33.38 11.06
C ALA A 43 12.51 33.70 9.86
N ALA A 44 12.09 34.97 9.77
CA ALA A 44 11.46 35.51 8.59
C ALA A 44 12.46 35.51 7.41
N GLY A 45 12.08 34.92 6.27
CA GLY A 45 12.88 34.89 5.03
C GLY A 45 13.30 33.48 4.59
N ALA A 46 14.10 33.39 3.52
CA ALA A 46 14.59 32.13 2.91
C ALA A 46 15.35 31.20 3.87
N ALA A 47 15.71 31.69 5.07
CA ALA A 47 16.39 30.95 6.13
C ALA A 47 15.54 29.85 6.80
N SER A 48 14.20 29.88 6.68
CA SER A 48 13.29 28.87 7.25
C SER A 48 12.81 27.81 6.23
N TRP A 49 13.35 27.82 5.00
CA TRP A 49 12.93 26.91 3.94
C TRP A 49 13.62 25.54 4.00
N VAL A 50 12.85 24.50 4.26
CA VAL A 50 13.30 23.11 4.25
C VAL A 50 13.26 22.58 2.83
N ARG A 51 14.42 22.43 2.16
CA ARG A 51 14.47 21.96 0.75
C ARG A 51 13.89 20.56 0.54
N ARG A 52 14.02 19.68 1.54
CA ARG A 52 13.51 18.32 1.52
C ARG A 52 12.76 18.04 2.82
N PRO A 53 11.44 18.31 2.86
CA PRO A 53 10.62 18.01 4.02
C PRO A 53 10.68 16.53 4.34
N ASP A 54 10.72 16.19 5.62
CA ASP A 54 10.61 14.81 6.07
C ASP A 54 9.13 14.39 6.20
N HIS A 55 8.90 13.18 6.71
CA HIS A 55 7.57 12.63 6.89
C HIS A 55 6.68 13.43 7.86
N LYS A 56 7.26 14.28 8.74
CA LYS A 56 6.49 15.09 9.70
C LYS A 56 5.66 16.13 8.98
N ALA A 57 6.16 16.69 7.87
CA ALA A 57 5.39 17.62 7.03
C ALA A 57 4.15 16.94 6.42
N CYS A 58 4.23 15.65 6.10
CA CYS A 58 3.10 14.88 5.60
C CYS A 58 2.11 14.51 6.71
N ALA A 59 2.61 14.20 7.91
CA ALA A 59 1.81 13.70 9.03
C ALA A 59 0.77 14.71 9.55
N THR A 60 0.93 16.00 9.26
CA THR A 60 -0.03 17.04 9.63
C THR A 60 -1.40 16.86 8.95
N CYS A 61 -1.45 16.20 7.79
CA CYS A 61 -2.68 15.89 7.06
C CYS A 61 -2.88 14.38 6.81
N HIS A 62 -1.79 13.62 6.72
CA HIS A 62 -1.76 12.19 6.42
C HIS A 62 -1.28 11.37 7.62
N GLU A 63 -1.80 11.66 8.82
CA GLU A 63 -1.38 11.00 10.06
C GLU A 63 -1.49 9.47 9.99
N PRO A 64 -2.61 8.85 9.52
CA PRO A 64 -2.70 7.39 9.48
C PRO A 64 -1.68 6.76 8.52
N GLU A 65 -1.46 7.37 7.36
CA GLU A 65 -0.48 6.91 6.37
C GLU A 65 0.95 7.06 6.90
N ALA A 66 1.28 8.20 7.52
CA ALA A 66 2.59 8.44 8.13
C ALA A 66 2.85 7.44 9.26
N LYS A 67 1.87 7.21 10.14
CA LYS A 67 1.96 6.22 11.21
C LYS A 67 2.14 4.80 10.67
N GLY A 68 1.38 4.42 9.65
CA GLY A 68 1.52 3.13 8.97
C GLY A 68 2.91 2.94 8.36
N TYR A 69 3.41 3.95 7.65
CA TYR A 69 4.75 3.95 7.06
C TYR A 69 5.84 3.75 8.11
N LEU A 70 5.77 4.51 9.22
CA LEU A 70 6.72 4.43 10.33
C LEU A 70 6.65 3.09 11.08
N ALA A 71 5.49 2.43 11.12
CA ALA A 71 5.36 1.08 11.66
C ALA A 71 5.89 -0.01 10.70
N GLY A 72 6.03 0.32 9.41
CA GLY A 72 6.50 -0.58 8.36
C GLY A 72 8.02 -0.66 8.26
N LYS A 73 8.54 -1.69 7.60
CA LYS A 73 10.00 -1.94 7.45
C LYS A 73 10.71 -0.82 6.67
N HIS A 74 9.96 -0.02 5.91
CA HIS A 74 10.53 1.05 5.09
C HIS A 74 10.71 2.32 5.92
N GLY A 75 9.80 2.59 6.87
CA GLY A 75 9.86 3.76 7.75
C GLY A 75 10.34 3.50 9.17
N MET A 76 10.40 2.25 9.65
CA MET A 76 10.70 1.95 11.07
C MET A 76 12.04 2.48 11.55
N ARG A 77 13.02 2.68 10.67
CA ARG A 77 14.27 3.33 11.05
C ARG A 77 14.08 4.79 11.44
N LEU A 78 13.25 5.50 10.69
CA LEU A 78 12.93 6.90 10.97
C LEU A 78 12.13 7.04 12.25
N ALA A 79 11.26 6.07 12.57
CA ALA A 79 10.53 6.01 13.83
C ALA A 79 11.48 5.96 15.05
N GLU A 80 12.63 5.29 14.91
CA GLU A 80 13.66 5.18 15.94
C GLU A 80 14.72 6.31 15.87
N GLY A 81 14.47 7.38 15.11
CA GLY A 81 15.41 8.50 14.95
C GLY A 81 16.69 8.15 14.17
N LEU A 82 16.69 7.04 13.42
CA LEU A 82 17.83 6.61 12.61
C LEU A 82 17.71 7.12 11.16
N ALA A 83 18.85 7.17 10.47
CA ALA A 83 18.88 7.47 9.03
C ALA A 83 17.98 6.53 8.21
N PRO A 84 17.38 7.03 7.09
CA PRO A 84 16.46 6.26 6.24
C PRO A 84 16.99 4.88 5.86
N MET A 85 16.05 3.96 5.58
CA MET A 85 16.42 2.70 4.97
C MET A 85 16.88 2.94 3.53
N THR A 86 17.85 2.15 3.08
CA THR A 86 18.21 2.03 1.68
C THR A 86 18.18 0.55 1.25
N PRO A 87 17.98 0.24 -0.05
CA PRO A 87 18.07 -1.13 -0.56
C PRO A 87 19.40 -1.84 -0.26
N ALA A 88 20.49 -1.11 0.03
CA ALA A 88 21.75 -1.71 0.48
C ALA A 88 21.63 -2.57 1.74
N ARG A 89 20.62 -2.30 2.59
CA ARG A 89 20.35 -3.04 3.84
C ARG A 89 19.30 -4.13 3.66
N ALA A 90 18.76 -4.32 2.46
CA ALA A 90 17.73 -5.30 2.20
C ALA A 90 18.28 -6.73 2.22
N ARG A 91 17.45 -7.66 2.72
CA ARG A 91 17.72 -9.10 2.63
C ARG A 91 17.15 -9.76 1.37
N GLN A 92 16.30 -9.03 0.65
CA GLN A 92 15.70 -9.50 -0.60
C GLN A 92 16.55 -9.05 -1.78
N PRO A 93 16.50 -9.76 -2.93
CA PRO A 93 17.11 -9.29 -4.16
C PRO A 93 16.58 -7.90 -4.57
N MET A 94 17.51 -6.97 -4.75
CA MET A 94 17.23 -5.59 -5.15
C MET A 94 18.01 -5.21 -6.40
N HIS A 95 17.54 -4.19 -7.12
CA HIS A 95 18.30 -3.57 -8.19
C HIS A 95 19.55 -2.86 -7.64
N ALA A 96 20.72 -3.14 -8.22
CA ALA A 96 21.98 -2.51 -7.82
C ALA A 96 21.95 -0.98 -7.94
N ARG A 97 21.30 -0.45 -8.99
CA ARG A 97 21.12 1.00 -9.20
C ARG A 97 20.33 1.70 -8.09
N ALA A 98 19.51 0.97 -7.35
CA ALA A 98 18.70 1.51 -6.25
C ALA A 98 19.41 1.42 -4.89
N ARG A 99 20.63 0.86 -4.83
CA ARG A 99 21.34 0.54 -3.57
C ARG A 99 21.40 1.70 -2.58
N ALA A 100 21.65 2.92 -3.07
CA ALA A 100 21.80 4.12 -2.26
C ALA A 100 20.52 4.95 -2.11
N THR A 101 19.40 4.54 -2.72
CA THR A 101 18.15 5.29 -2.65
C THR A 101 17.60 5.29 -1.22
N GLU A 102 17.46 6.46 -0.63
CA GLU A 102 16.83 6.63 0.68
C GLU A 102 15.31 6.56 0.56
N LEU A 103 14.69 5.79 1.45
CA LEU A 103 13.24 5.60 1.50
C LEU A 103 12.56 6.69 2.35
N GLY A 104 11.48 7.25 1.82
CA GLY A 104 10.65 8.28 2.44
C GLY A 104 9.29 8.35 1.76
N CYS A 105 8.41 9.27 2.17
CA CYS A 105 7.06 9.36 1.58
C CYS A 105 7.09 9.55 0.05
N THR A 106 8.08 10.26 -0.48
CA THR A 106 8.21 10.54 -1.91
C THR A 106 8.93 9.44 -2.69
N SER A 107 9.41 8.36 -2.06
CA SER A 107 10.07 7.27 -2.80
C SER A 107 9.09 6.43 -3.62
N CYS A 108 7.80 6.44 -3.27
CA CYS A 108 6.77 5.64 -3.96
C CYS A 108 5.99 6.46 -4.99
N HIS A 109 5.41 7.59 -4.59
CA HIS A 109 4.58 8.42 -5.48
C HIS A 109 5.27 9.71 -5.95
N GLY A 110 6.54 9.95 -5.58
CA GLY A 110 7.33 11.07 -6.08
C GLY A 110 6.90 12.45 -5.57
N ALA A 111 7.85 13.38 -5.54
CA ALA A 111 7.56 14.82 -5.54
C ALA A 111 7.87 15.37 -6.94
N HIS A 112 7.19 16.40 -7.44
CA HIS A 112 6.10 17.16 -6.80
C HIS A 112 4.72 16.76 -7.33
N ARG A 113 4.63 15.64 -8.05
CA ARG A 113 3.39 15.16 -8.67
C ARG A 113 2.54 14.26 -7.76
N PHE A 114 3.17 13.57 -6.80
CA PHE A 114 2.50 12.63 -5.90
C PHE A 114 1.61 11.61 -6.63
N ASP A 115 2.13 11.06 -7.74
CA ASP A 115 1.39 10.16 -8.61
C ASP A 115 1.25 8.76 -7.98
N THR A 116 0.03 8.45 -7.56
CA THR A 116 -0.31 7.15 -6.97
C THR A 116 -0.34 6.02 -7.99
N ARG A 117 -0.45 6.31 -9.30
CA ARG A 117 -0.36 5.28 -10.35
C ARG A 117 1.07 4.76 -10.46
N LYS A 118 2.06 5.65 -10.39
CA LYS A 118 3.49 5.27 -10.27
C LYS A 118 3.74 4.40 -9.04
N ALA A 119 3.16 4.77 -7.90
CA ALA A 119 3.28 4.00 -6.67
C ALA A 119 2.64 2.61 -6.73
N ALA A 120 1.71 2.37 -7.66
CA ALA A 120 0.98 1.11 -7.75
C ALA A 120 1.87 -0.08 -8.18
N VAL A 121 2.85 0.16 -9.06
CA VAL A 121 3.76 -0.86 -9.61
C VAL A 121 5.17 -0.33 -9.79
N GLU A 122 5.33 0.74 -10.58
CA GLU A 122 6.64 1.21 -11.06
C GLU A 122 7.63 1.48 -9.93
N ALA A 123 7.18 2.15 -8.86
CA ALA A 123 8.05 2.47 -7.75
C ALA A 123 8.55 1.22 -7.00
N CYS A 124 7.71 0.19 -6.88
CA CYS A 124 8.08 -1.07 -6.23
C CYS A 124 9.18 -1.77 -7.04
N VAL A 125 8.97 -1.95 -8.34
CA VAL A 125 9.90 -2.65 -9.24
C VAL A 125 11.17 -1.84 -9.54
N SER A 126 11.18 -0.53 -9.25
CA SER A 126 12.39 0.28 -9.34
C SER A 126 13.49 -0.19 -8.38
N CYS A 127 13.10 -0.78 -7.24
CA CYS A 127 13.98 -1.30 -6.20
C CYS A 127 13.97 -2.84 -6.13
N HIS A 128 12.78 -3.46 -6.10
CA HIS A 128 12.62 -4.90 -5.92
C HIS A 128 12.96 -5.70 -7.18
N ARG A 129 13.70 -6.80 -7.04
CA ARG A 129 14.13 -7.65 -8.16
C ARG A 129 14.15 -9.15 -7.83
N ASP A 130 13.31 -9.58 -6.88
CA ASP A 130 13.14 -11.00 -6.59
C ASP A 130 12.31 -11.72 -7.67
N GLY A 131 12.25 -13.05 -7.62
CA GLY A 131 11.53 -13.87 -8.61
C GLY A 131 10.04 -13.57 -8.69
N HIS A 132 9.39 -13.28 -7.56
CA HIS A 132 7.97 -12.91 -7.51
C HIS A 132 7.73 -11.57 -8.20
N THR A 133 8.58 -10.59 -7.93
CA THR A 133 8.52 -9.29 -8.59
C THR A 133 8.76 -9.41 -10.09
N ALA A 134 9.76 -10.19 -10.51
CA ALA A 134 10.11 -10.40 -11.93
C ALA A 134 9.08 -11.24 -12.72
N ALA A 135 8.19 -11.96 -12.02
CA ALA A 135 7.10 -12.72 -12.62
C ALA A 135 5.82 -11.89 -12.84
N TYR A 136 5.68 -10.73 -12.18
CA TYR A 136 4.45 -9.94 -12.17
C TYR A 136 3.93 -9.60 -13.58
N GLU A 137 4.79 -9.12 -14.48
CA GLU A 137 4.36 -8.71 -15.83
C GLU A 137 3.85 -9.88 -16.69
N ARG A 138 4.16 -11.13 -16.32
CA ARG A 138 3.65 -12.33 -16.99
C ARG A 138 2.41 -12.92 -16.30
N SER A 139 1.93 -12.29 -15.23
CA SER A 139 0.78 -12.76 -14.48
C SER A 139 -0.56 -12.37 -15.14
N PRO A 140 -1.62 -13.17 -14.94
CA PRO A 140 -2.98 -12.76 -15.31
C PRO A 140 -3.42 -11.46 -14.63
N HIS A 141 -2.98 -11.22 -13.39
CA HIS A 141 -3.28 -10.01 -12.64
C HIS A 141 -2.74 -8.74 -13.33
N TYR A 142 -1.52 -8.80 -13.87
CA TYR A 142 -0.95 -7.69 -14.62
C TYR A 142 -1.69 -7.45 -15.94
N ALA A 143 -2.04 -8.52 -16.66
CA ALA A 143 -2.82 -8.40 -17.89
C ALA A 143 -4.17 -7.70 -17.66
N LEU A 144 -4.87 -8.05 -16.57
CA LEU A 144 -6.10 -7.40 -16.16
C LEU A 144 -5.86 -5.94 -15.72
N TRP A 145 -4.79 -5.68 -14.97
CA TRP A 145 -4.42 -4.34 -14.54
C TRP A 145 -4.12 -3.41 -15.72
N ARG A 146 -3.45 -3.90 -16.76
CA ARG A 146 -3.21 -3.15 -18.01
C ARG A 146 -4.50 -2.78 -18.72
N LYS A 147 -5.46 -3.71 -18.78
CA LYS A 147 -6.78 -3.46 -19.37
C LYS A 147 -7.60 -2.47 -18.55
N GLU A 148 -7.55 -2.56 -17.23
CA GLU A 148 -8.15 -1.58 -16.32
C GLU A 148 -7.58 -0.18 -16.55
N LEU A 149 -6.24 -0.04 -16.66
CA LEU A 149 -5.60 1.24 -16.94
C LEU A 149 -5.95 1.80 -18.33
N ALA A 150 -6.18 0.94 -19.32
CA ALA A 150 -6.63 1.33 -20.64
C ALA A 150 -8.12 1.70 -20.69
N GLY A 151 -8.87 1.50 -19.60
CA GLY A 151 -10.32 1.69 -19.56
C GLY A 151 -11.12 0.58 -20.24
N GLU A 152 -10.49 -0.54 -20.61
CA GLU A 152 -11.13 -1.70 -21.25
C GLU A 152 -11.88 -2.58 -20.23
N LEU A 153 -11.51 -2.49 -18.95
CA LEU A 153 -12.17 -3.20 -17.86
C LEU A 153 -12.49 -2.25 -16.70
N PRO A 154 -13.52 -2.55 -15.88
CA PRO A 154 -13.85 -1.74 -14.70
C PRO A 154 -12.69 -1.62 -13.69
N ALA A 155 -12.69 -0.54 -12.92
CA ALA A 155 -11.76 -0.37 -11.80
C ALA A 155 -11.82 -1.55 -10.82
N GLY A 156 -10.66 -2.04 -10.38
CA GLY A 156 -10.53 -3.23 -9.53
C GLY A 156 -10.58 -4.56 -10.27
N SER A 157 -10.55 -4.57 -11.61
CA SER A 157 -10.45 -5.83 -12.39
C SER A 157 -9.05 -6.43 -12.33
N GLY A 158 -8.02 -5.59 -12.18
CA GLY A 158 -6.63 -6.02 -12.05
C GLY A 158 -6.08 -5.87 -10.64
N VAL A 159 -4.88 -6.42 -10.43
CA VAL A 159 -4.16 -6.31 -9.16
C VAL A 159 -2.77 -5.74 -9.44
N SER A 160 -2.40 -4.71 -8.70
CA SER A 160 -1.06 -4.09 -8.68
C SER A 160 -0.25 -4.55 -7.46
N CYS A 161 1.04 -4.21 -7.42
CA CYS A 161 1.88 -4.46 -6.26
C CYS A 161 1.27 -3.81 -5.01
N ALA A 162 0.83 -2.55 -5.13
CA ALA A 162 0.21 -1.82 -4.04
C ALA A 162 -1.16 -2.39 -3.66
N SER A 163 -2.04 -2.75 -4.60
CA SER A 163 -3.36 -3.26 -4.22
C SER A 163 -3.30 -4.63 -3.53
N CYS A 164 -2.23 -5.40 -3.75
CA CYS A 164 -1.98 -6.67 -3.05
C CYS A 164 -1.29 -6.48 -1.68
N HIS A 165 -0.26 -5.63 -1.60
CA HIS A 165 0.55 -5.52 -0.38
C HIS A 165 0.19 -4.35 0.53
N LEU A 166 -0.57 -3.39 0.02
CA LEU A 166 -1.01 -2.16 0.69
C LEU A 166 -2.53 -2.00 0.50
N PRO A 167 -3.35 -2.91 1.08
CA PRO A 167 -4.79 -2.89 0.88
C PRO A 167 -5.39 -1.58 1.42
N ARG A 168 -6.59 -1.27 0.95
CA ARG A 168 -7.35 -0.13 1.45
C ARG A 168 -8.16 -0.56 2.67
N ASP A 169 -8.05 0.23 3.74
CA ASP A 169 -8.72 0.00 5.01
C ASP A 169 -9.67 1.15 5.33
N GLU A 170 -10.77 0.84 6.03
CA GLU A 170 -11.64 1.86 6.62
C GLU A 170 -10.98 2.44 7.88
N TYR A 171 -10.77 3.75 7.89
CA TYR A 171 -10.28 4.50 9.03
C TYR A 171 -11.41 5.35 9.63
N ARG A 172 -11.72 5.11 10.91
CA ARG A 172 -12.66 5.94 11.67
C ARG A 172 -11.96 7.23 12.11
N VAL A 173 -12.50 8.37 11.75
CA VAL A 173 -11.90 9.68 12.06
C VAL A 173 -12.10 9.97 13.55
N PRO A 174 -11.03 10.17 14.35
CA PRO A 174 -11.17 10.48 15.77
C PRO A 174 -12.03 11.72 16.00
N GLY A 175 -12.93 11.66 16.97
CA GLY A 175 -13.82 12.79 17.31
C GLY A 175 -14.96 13.05 16.33
N LEU A 176 -15.06 12.31 15.23
CA LEU A 176 -16.15 12.40 14.26
C LEU A 176 -16.82 11.03 14.10
N ASP A 177 -18.15 11.00 13.92
CA ASP A 177 -18.84 9.78 13.49
C ASP A 177 -18.73 9.62 11.95
N ALA A 178 -17.48 9.67 11.47
CA ALA A 178 -17.16 9.59 10.06
C ALA A 178 -16.09 8.53 9.81
N LYS A 179 -16.19 7.87 8.66
CA LYS A 179 -15.18 6.94 8.15
C LYS A 179 -14.60 7.48 6.85
N ARG A 180 -13.32 7.21 6.63
CA ARG A 180 -12.65 7.44 5.35
C ARG A 180 -11.84 6.22 4.96
N VAL A 181 -11.67 6.01 3.66
CA VAL A 181 -10.80 4.95 3.16
C VAL A 181 -9.38 5.47 3.08
N VAL A 182 -8.43 4.72 3.66
CA VAL A 182 -7.00 5.01 3.61
C VAL A 182 -6.26 3.82 3.01
N VAL A 183 -5.10 4.07 2.40
CA VAL A 183 -4.22 2.98 1.96
C VAL A 183 -3.35 2.55 3.14
N GLN A 184 -3.22 1.25 3.36
CA GLN A 184 -2.30 0.71 4.36
C GLN A 184 -0.85 1.01 3.98
N HIS A 185 -0.17 1.87 4.72
CA HIS A 185 1.24 2.22 4.46
C HIS A 185 2.24 1.35 5.23
N ASN A 186 1.77 0.47 6.11
CA ASN A 186 2.58 -0.61 6.70
C ASN A 186 2.57 -1.83 5.77
N GLN A 187 3.52 -1.88 4.86
CA GLN A 187 3.69 -2.99 3.92
C GLN A 187 3.94 -4.35 4.61
N ASN A 188 4.39 -4.39 5.87
CA ASN A 188 4.53 -5.67 6.56
C ASN A 188 3.22 -6.19 7.12
N ASP A 189 2.25 -5.31 7.39
CA ASP A 189 1.05 -5.69 8.12
C ASP A 189 0.25 -6.72 7.31
N ASN A 190 0.18 -6.55 5.99
CA ASN A 190 -0.52 -7.48 5.11
C ASN A 190 0.35 -8.66 4.62
N LEU A 191 1.69 -8.54 4.69
CA LEU A 191 2.60 -9.51 4.10
C LEU A 191 2.87 -10.74 4.97
N ARG A 192 2.75 -10.64 6.30
CA ARG A 192 3.09 -11.73 7.23
C ARG A 192 2.10 -11.87 8.40
N PRO A 193 1.54 -13.08 8.62
CA PRO A 193 1.61 -14.25 7.74
C PRO A 193 0.81 -13.96 6.43
N ASN A 194 1.11 -14.66 5.32
CA ASN A 194 0.63 -14.24 3.99
C ASN A 194 -0.89 -14.38 3.81
N GLU A 195 -1.53 -15.19 4.65
CA GLU A 195 -2.97 -15.41 4.75
C GLU A 195 -3.73 -14.14 5.12
N LYS A 196 -3.05 -13.13 5.68
CA LYS A 196 -3.66 -11.81 5.91
C LYS A 196 -4.17 -11.18 4.61
N MET A 197 -3.59 -11.52 3.47
CA MET A 197 -4.04 -11.04 2.15
C MET A 197 -5.38 -11.64 1.71
N ILE A 198 -5.82 -12.77 2.30
CA ILE A 198 -7.00 -13.52 1.81
C ILE A 198 -8.24 -12.63 1.78
N ARG A 199 -8.61 -12.04 2.92
CA ARG A 199 -9.85 -11.27 3.04
C ARG A 199 -9.81 -9.90 2.35
N PRO A 200 -8.79 -9.06 2.58
CA PRO A 200 -8.77 -7.71 2.02
C PRO A 200 -8.36 -7.66 0.55
N VAL A 201 -7.81 -8.74 -0.02
CA VAL A 201 -7.32 -8.75 -1.41
C VAL A 201 -7.94 -9.90 -2.21
N CYS A 202 -7.63 -11.15 -1.86
CA CYS A 202 -7.97 -12.28 -2.73
C CYS A 202 -9.49 -12.49 -2.84
N MET A 203 -10.21 -12.36 -1.72
CA MET A 203 -11.65 -12.56 -1.63
C MET A 203 -12.48 -11.44 -2.27
N SER A 204 -11.85 -10.37 -2.75
CA SER A 204 -12.53 -9.39 -3.60
C SER A 204 -12.89 -9.96 -4.98
N CYS A 205 -12.21 -11.03 -5.43
CA CYS A 205 -12.43 -11.65 -6.74
C CYS A 205 -12.50 -13.19 -6.71
N HIS A 206 -11.89 -13.85 -5.73
CA HIS A 206 -11.79 -15.30 -5.63
C HIS A 206 -12.51 -15.88 -4.42
N GLY A 207 -12.84 -17.17 -4.49
CA GLY A 207 -13.36 -17.90 -3.32
C GLY A 207 -12.29 -18.10 -2.23
N LEU A 208 -12.72 -18.24 -0.98
CA LEU A 208 -11.85 -18.48 0.18
C LEU A 208 -10.94 -19.70 -0.02
N GLY A 209 -11.50 -20.83 -0.48
CA GLY A 209 -10.73 -22.06 -0.68
C GLY A 209 -9.62 -21.90 -1.70
N TYR A 210 -9.94 -21.38 -2.88
CA TYR A 210 -8.94 -21.07 -3.91
C TYR A 210 -7.85 -20.12 -3.41
N SER A 211 -8.24 -19.09 -2.64
CA SER A 211 -7.31 -18.09 -2.11
C SER A 211 -6.33 -18.70 -1.11
N ILE A 212 -6.80 -19.59 -0.23
CA ILE A 212 -5.97 -20.31 0.74
C ILE A 212 -5.01 -21.25 0.01
N ASP A 213 -5.53 -22.06 -0.92
CA ASP A 213 -4.72 -22.99 -1.70
C ASP A 213 -3.62 -22.26 -2.48
N ALA A 214 -3.96 -21.12 -3.10
CA ALA A 214 -3.02 -20.32 -3.88
C ALA A 214 -1.92 -19.69 -3.02
N LEU A 215 -2.25 -19.20 -1.83
CA LEU A 215 -1.26 -18.61 -0.91
C LEU A 215 -0.38 -19.66 -0.22
N ALA A 216 -0.87 -20.88 -0.04
CA ALA A 216 -0.09 -22.00 0.51
C ALA A 216 0.92 -22.56 -0.50
N ASP A 217 0.67 -22.40 -1.80
CA ASP A 217 1.57 -22.87 -2.86
C ASP A 217 2.76 -21.90 -3.07
N ALA A 218 3.89 -22.23 -2.46
CA ALA A 218 5.11 -21.42 -2.55
C ALA A 218 5.64 -21.23 -3.99
N LYS A 219 5.39 -22.18 -4.91
CA LYS A 219 5.79 -22.02 -6.31
C LYS A 219 4.86 -21.03 -6.99
N LEU A 220 3.56 -21.17 -6.80
CA LEU A 220 2.57 -20.25 -7.36
C LEU A 220 2.78 -18.81 -6.85
N VAL A 221 3.09 -18.64 -5.56
CA VAL A 221 3.47 -17.33 -4.99
C VAL A 221 4.70 -16.77 -5.70
N ARG A 222 5.78 -17.56 -5.87
CA ARG A 222 6.99 -17.11 -6.59
C ARG A 222 6.73 -16.75 -8.05
N ASP A 223 5.76 -17.39 -8.69
CA ASP A 223 5.40 -17.14 -10.09
C ASP A 223 4.29 -16.07 -10.22
N ASN A 224 4.07 -15.27 -9.17
CA ASN A 224 3.08 -14.19 -9.13
C ASN A 224 1.66 -14.66 -9.50
N PHE A 225 1.29 -15.84 -9.00
CA PHE A 225 -0.01 -16.46 -9.20
C PHE A 225 -0.36 -16.74 -10.68
N ALA A 226 0.65 -16.91 -11.52
CA ALA A 226 0.48 -17.37 -12.90
C ALA A 226 0.17 -18.88 -12.94
N GLY A 227 -1.12 -19.22 -12.80
CA GLY A 227 -1.61 -20.59 -12.88
C GLY A 227 -2.67 -20.90 -11.83
N LYS A 228 -2.75 -22.17 -11.44
CA LYS A 228 -3.66 -22.68 -10.41
C LYS A 228 -2.83 -23.32 -9.28
N PRO A 229 -3.34 -23.35 -8.04
CA PRO A 229 -2.67 -24.03 -6.93
C PRO A 229 -2.50 -25.52 -7.23
N ALA A 230 -1.34 -26.07 -6.86
CA ALA A 230 -1.03 -27.49 -7.08
C ALA A 230 -1.77 -28.44 -6.11
N GLY A 231 -2.29 -27.93 -4.99
CA GLY A 231 -2.95 -28.74 -3.97
C GLY A 231 -4.08 -28.01 -3.26
N HIS A 232 -4.93 -28.79 -2.59
CA HIS A 232 -6.07 -28.31 -1.81
C HIS A 232 -5.83 -28.50 -0.31
N ILE A 233 -6.10 -27.46 0.48
CA ILE A 233 -5.99 -27.49 1.93
C ILE A 233 -7.25 -28.12 2.55
N LYS A 234 -7.12 -29.39 2.93
CA LYS A 234 -8.20 -30.23 3.48
C LYS A 234 -8.87 -29.69 4.74
N SER A 235 -8.26 -28.74 5.46
CA SER A 235 -8.87 -28.19 6.68
C SER A 235 -10.18 -27.46 6.41
N LEU A 236 -10.35 -26.90 5.20
CA LEU A 236 -11.61 -26.29 4.79
C LEU A 236 -12.72 -27.33 4.62
N ASP A 237 -12.40 -28.48 4.01
CA ASP A 237 -13.33 -29.60 3.91
C ASP A 237 -13.72 -30.12 5.29
N MET A 238 -12.74 -30.27 6.20
CA MET A 238 -12.99 -30.72 7.57
C MET A 238 -13.94 -29.76 8.31
N VAL A 239 -13.74 -28.45 8.16
CA VAL A 239 -14.64 -27.44 8.76
C VAL A 239 -16.03 -27.52 8.12
N ALA A 240 -16.12 -27.62 6.80
CA ALA A 240 -17.40 -27.71 6.09
C ALA A 240 -18.21 -28.95 6.49
N ILE A 241 -17.55 -30.11 6.58
CA ILE A 241 -18.16 -31.36 7.08
C ILE A 241 -18.65 -31.15 8.51
N ARG A 242 -17.81 -30.58 9.39
CA ARG A 242 -18.17 -30.35 10.78
C ARG A 242 -19.38 -29.42 10.95
N VAL A 243 -19.45 -28.36 10.15
CA VAL A 243 -20.59 -27.43 10.16
C VAL A 243 -21.87 -28.14 9.76
N LYS A 244 -21.85 -28.93 8.67
CA LYS A 244 -23.01 -29.71 8.22
C LYS A 244 -23.51 -30.68 9.30
N GLU A 245 -22.61 -31.43 9.93
CA GLU A 245 -22.97 -32.33 11.03
C GLU A 245 -23.65 -31.61 12.19
N LEU A 246 -23.19 -30.40 12.54
CA LEU A 246 -23.76 -29.60 13.62
C LEU A 246 -25.14 -29.05 13.25
N GLU A 247 -25.33 -28.62 12.00
CA GLU A 247 -26.62 -28.17 11.47
C GLU A 247 -27.65 -29.31 11.45
N GLU A 248 -27.27 -30.50 10.99
CA GLU A 248 -28.14 -31.68 11.02
C GLU A 248 -28.54 -32.05 12.45
N LYS A 249 -27.59 -32.02 13.39
CA LYS A 249 -27.86 -32.26 14.82
C LYS A 249 -28.84 -31.23 15.39
N ARG A 250 -28.70 -29.95 15.02
CA ARG A 250 -29.64 -28.88 15.43
C ARG A 250 -31.03 -29.11 14.84
N ARG A 251 -31.15 -29.41 13.54
CA ARG A 251 -32.43 -29.70 12.88
C ARG A 251 -33.15 -30.89 13.52
N ARG A 252 -32.43 -31.97 13.82
CA ARG A 252 -32.99 -33.14 14.53
C ARG A 252 -33.51 -32.77 15.92
N LYS A 253 -32.75 -32.01 16.70
CA LYS A 253 -33.19 -31.54 18.03
C LYS A 253 -34.44 -30.66 17.97
N SER A 254 -34.49 -29.72 17.02
CA SER A 254 -35.66 -28.86 16.82
C SER A 254 -36.90 -29.66 16.41
N ALA A 255 -36.78 -30.63 15.50
CA ALA A 255 -37.90 -31.49 15.10
C ALA A 255 -38.48 -32.31 16.26
N VAL A 256 -37.62 -32.83 17.14
CA VAL A 256 -38.05 -33.56 18.35
C VAL A 256 -38.74 -32.62 19.35
N ALA A 257 -38.31 -31.36 19.45
CA ALA A 257 -38.92 -30.37 20.34
C ALA A 257 -40.29 -29.88 19.85
N THR A 258 -40.51 -29.78 18.53
CA THR A 258 -41.81 -29.38 17.95
C THR A 258 -42.83 -30.52 17.91
N ALA A 259 -42.37 -31.78 18.04
CA ALA A 259 -43.23 -32.96 18.10
C ALA A 259 -43.72 -33.31 19.52
N LYS A 260 -43.30 -32.54 20.53
CA LYS A 260 -43.80 -32.61 21.91
C LYS A 260 -44.72 -31.42 22.18
#